data_AF-A0A954M878-F1
#
_entry.id   AF-A0A954M878-F1
#
_cell.length_a   1.000
_cell.length_b   1.000
_cell.length_c   1.000
_cell.angle_alpha   90.00
_cell.angle_beta   90.00
_cell.angle_gamma   90.00
#
_symmetry.space_group_name_H-M   'P 1'
#
loop_
_entity.id
_entity.type
_entity.pdbx_description
1 polymer ?
#
loop_
_entity_poly.entity_id
_entity_poly.type
_entity_poly.pdbx_seq_one_letter_code
_entity_poly.pdbx_strand_id
1 'polypeptide(L)' 'NPLISGHTGGAHVLLADGSVRFVSDNMHLLTLKRLATRDDGQVIGEW' A
#
# COMPACT_ATOMS: atom_id res chain seq x y z
N ASN A 1 -6.76 -8.56 1.85
CA ASN A 1 -5.62 -9.48 1.78
C ASN A 1 -4.37 -8.61 1.85
N PRO A 2 -3.46 -8.79 2.84
CA PRO A 2 -2.24 -7.99 2.93
C PRO A 2 -1.30 -8.22 1.73
N LEU A 3 -0.48 -7.22 1.38
CA LEU A 3 0.63 -7.42 0.44
C LEU A 3 1.77 -8.10 1.19
N ILE A 4 1.92 -9.41 0.98
CA ILE A 4 2.90 -10.23 1.69
C ILE A 4 4.18 -10.41 0.86
N SER A 5 5.32 -10.23 1.52
CA SER A 5 6.66 -10.46 0.96
C SER A 5 7.35 -11.57 1.75
N GLY A 6 8.08 -12.45 1.07
CA GLY A 6 8.94 -13.44 1.76
C GLY A 6 10.20 -12.82 2.36
N HIS A 7 10.48 -11.55 2.06
CA HIS A 7 11.61 -10.80 2.58
C HIS A 7 11.16 -9.94 3.75
N THR A 8 11.99 -9.87 4.79
CA THR A 8 11.71 -9.05 5.98
C THR A 8 11.58 -7.57 5.62
N GLY A 9 10.54 -6.92 6.14
CA GLY A 9 10.43 -5.46 6.15
C GLY A 9 9.39 -4.89 5.19
N GLY A 10 9.05 -5.57 4.09
CA GLY A 10 8.03 -5.10 3.14
C GLY A 10 8.28 -5.47 1.67
N ALA A 11 7.63 -4.72 0.76
CA ALA A 11 7.74 -4.88 -0.68
C ALA A 11 7.70 -3.55 -1.43
N HIS A 12 8.28 -3.51 -2.63
CA HIS A 12 8.08 -2.40 -3.56
C HIS A 12 6.78 -2.59 -4.33
N VAL A 13 5.98 -1.54 -4.43
CA VAL A 13 4.66 -1.54 -5.07
C VAL A 13 4.61 -0.46 -6.14
N LEU A 14 4.10 -0.82 -7.32
CA LEU A 14 3.84 0.10 -8.41
C LEU A 14 2.52 0.82 -8.17
N LEU A 15 2.52 2.14 -8.25
CA LEU A 15 1.33 2.98 -8.20
C LEU A 15 0.74 3.16 -9.61
N ALA A 16 -0.54 3.53 -9.68
CA ALA A 16 -1.24 3.74 -10.95
C ALA A 16 -0.62 4.84 -11.84
N ASP A 17 0.11 5.77 -11.23
CA ASP A 17 0.88 6.85 -11.90
C ASP A 17 2.24 6.37 -12.44
N GLY A 18 2.60 5.11 -12.24
CA GLY A 18 3.87 4.54 -12.71
C GLY A 18 5.06 4.75 -11.75
N SER A 19 4.87 5.51 -10.67
CA SER A 19 5.85 5.61 -9.59
C SER A 19 5.88 4.35 -8.72
N VAL A 20 7.06 4.00 -8.19
CA VAL A 20 7.24 2.85 -7.30
C VAL A 20 7.50 3.37 -5.88
N ARG A 21 6.84 2.77 -4.88
CA ARG A 21 7.06 3.07 -3.47
C ARG A 21 7.29 1.81 -2.66
N PHE A 22 8.13 1.91 -1.63
CA PHE A 22 8.32 0.83 -0.67
C PHE A 22 7.19 0.85 0.37
N VAL A 23 6.53 -0.29 0.58
CA VAL A 23 5.46 -0.49 1.56
C VAL A 23 5.96 -1.45 2.63
N SER A 24 5.96 -1.00 3.88
CA SER A 24 6.41 -1.83 5.00
C SER A 24 5.36 -2.84 5.44
N ASP A 25 5.81 -4.01 5.91
CA ASP A 25 4.96 -5.01 6.58
C ASP A 25 4.28 -4.47 7.85
N ASN A 26 4.87 -3.45 8.48
CA ASN A 26 4.30 -2.77 9.65
C ASN A 26 3.21 -1.75 9.31
N MET A 27 2.90 -1.54 8.02
CA MET A 27 1.87 -0.58 7.60
C MET A 27 0.50 -0.98 8.13
N HIS A 28 -0.29 0.01 8.56
CA HIS A 28 -1.65 -0.23 8.99
C HIS A 28 -2.50 -0.79 7.84
N LEU A 29 -3.07 -1.98 8.02
CA LEU A 29 -3.75 -2.73 6.96
C LEU A 29 -4.93 -1.95 6.34
N LEU A 30 -5.61 -1.11 7.12
CA LEU A 30 -6.70 -0.27 6.60
C LEU A 30 -6.18 0.78 5.61
N THR A 31 -4.99 1.35 5.84
CA THR A 31 -4.37 2.31 4.93
C THR A 31 -4.03 1.62 3.62
N LEU A 32 -3.42 0.44 3.69
CA LEU A 32 -3.14 -0.37 2.51
C LEU A 32 -4.43 -0.73 1.73
N LYS A 33 -5.50 -1.12 2.44
CA LYS A 33 -6.79 -1.43 1.81
C LYS A 33 -7.37 -0.23 1.07
N ARG A 34 -7.36 0.95 1.70
CA ARG A 34 -7.84 2.18 1.07
C ARG A 34 -7.01 2.53 -0.16
N LEU A 35 -5.69 2.35 -0.11
CA LEU A 35 -4.81 2.57 -1.26
C LEU A 35 -5.09 1.63 -2.44
N ALA A 36 -5.41 0.37 -2.14
CA ALA A 36 -5.71 -0.63 -3.16
C ALA A 36 -7.13 -0.53 -3.71
N THR A 37 -8.02 0.25 -3.08
CA THR A 37 -9.44 0.34 -3.48
C THR A 37 -9.71 1.66 -4.18
N ARG A 38 -9.66 1.65 -5.52
CA ARG A 38 -9.76 2.84 -6.37
C ARG A 38 -10.99 3.72 -6.12
N ASP A 39 -12.12 3.12 -5.74
CA ASP A 39 -13.44 3.77 -5.68
C ASP A 39 -14.05 3.75 -4.27
N ASP A 40 -13.22 3.76 -3.21
CA ASP A 40 -13.71 3.74 -1.81
C ASP A 40 -14.22 5.12 -1.33
N GLY A 41 -14.01 6.18 -2.13
CA GLY A 41 -14.38 7.56 -1.78
C GLY A 41 -13.59 8.15 -0.60
N GLN A 42 -12.60 7.44 -0.06
CA GLN A 42 -11.81 7.86 1.08
C GLN A 42 -10.56 8.62 0.64
N VAL A 43 -10.35 9.80 1.21
CA VAL A 43 -9.10 10.55 1.05
C VAL A 43 -8.06 9.98 2.01
N ILE A 44 -6.91 9.59 1.47
CA ILE A 44 -5.76 9.15 2.25
C ILE A 44 -4.75 10.31 2.22
N GLY A 45 -4.29 10.74 3.41
CA GLY A 45 -3.34 11.85 3.55
C GLY A 45 -1.93 11.52 3.06
N GLU A 46 -0.89 12.02 3.71
CA GLU A 46 0.47 11.51 3.48
C GLU A 46 0.63 10.16 4.19
N TRP A 47 1.21 9.17 3.50
CA TRP A 47 1.38 7.79 3.97
C TRP A 47 2.65 7.16 3.42
#